data_AF-A2DXB7-F1
#
_entry.id   AF-A2DXB7-F1
#
_cell.length_a   1.000
_cell.length_b   1.000
_cell.length_c   1.000
_cell.angle_alpha   90.00
_cell.angle_beta   90.00
_cell.angle_gamma   90.00
#
_symmetry.space_group_name_H-M   'P 1'
#
loop_
_entity.id
_entity.type
_entity.pdbx_description
1 polymer ?
#
loop_
_entity_poly.entity_id
_entity_poly.type
_entity_poly.pdbx_seq_one_letter_code
_entity_poly.pdbx_strand_id
1 'polypeptide(L)'
;MGEAIDKDYLSLIVSNLIDGMSLSRVPTQYLEYLFEPLASEKEIAMASGRTQTVIRIQNIVKEINSITSPNYHDSPRSVRSQRSSNSSRSSIPIKKKQKPKEDTSQLKETSEYDMSHIPTPTSLQDIISVLEVDKNRAVSARDYHQAQKIYNIIHDIKVQLYQSPQKISNSGNYLNIERKIADFEDDLQDTIDYYDEQRKLMLQFKADAEKELKEIHEQQISDFKETWPKILPAPFRKVSKRVLEIRDQERHLIYMNRYDDAIEYKNRADRLEKRDIDRQRDNFNDQFRRNLKTLRDAQKKELLALSAKWASKLDELNAHAKKDIENKKRNIELLKSKLLLDDASRFRLSDYEGKSSVRSPLSQRNPWKP
;
A
#
# COMPACT_ATOMS: atom_id res chain seq x y z
N MET A 1 -39.08 -22.21 3.92
CA MET A 1 -38.86 -22.19 2.47
C MET A 1 -37.35 -22.23 2.28
N GLY A 2 -36.79 -23.36 1.85
CA GLY A 2 -35.36 -23.45 1.53
C GLY A 2 -35.18 -22.98 0.10
N GLU A 3 -34.68 -21.77 -0.10
CA GLU A 3 -34.26 -21.30 -1.41
C GLU A 3 -33.12 -22.22 -1.87
N ALA A 4 -33.31 -22.87 -3.02
CA ALA A 4 -32.26 -23.63 -3.66
C ALA A 4 -31.16 -22.65 -4.07
N ILE A 5 -30.03 -22.67 -3.34
CA ILE A 5 -28.89 -21.80 -3.63
C ILE A 5 -28.33 -22.21 -4.98
N ASP A 6 -28.25 -21.24 -5.90
CA ASP A 6 -27.79 -21.44 -7.25
C ASP A 6 -26.29 -21.81 -7.26
N LYS A 7 -25.95 -22.98 -7.82
CA LYS A 7 -24.57 -23.51 -7.84
C LYS A 7 -23.64 -22.64 -8.68
N ASP A 8 -24.19 -22.00 -9.71
CA ASP A 8 -23.42 -21.11 -10.59
C ASP A 8 -23.01 -19.84 -9.85
N TYR A 9 -23.88 -19.36 -8.95
CA TYR A 9 -23.59 -18.20 -8.11
C TYR A 9 -22.51 -18.50 -7.06
N LEU A 10 -22.54 -19.67 -6.42
CA LEU A 10 -21.48 -20.09 -5.48
C LEU A 10 -20.12 -20.25 -6.18
N SER A 11 -20.11 -20.79 -7.40
CA SER A 11 -18.90 -20.92 -8.21
C SER A 11 -18.29 -19.57 -8.57
N LEU A 12 -19.13 -18.58 -8.90
CA LEU A 12 -18.70 -17.21 -9.17
C LEU A 12 -18.08 -16.55 -7.93
N ILE A 13 -18.66 -16.76 -6.74
CA ILE A 13 -18.10 -16.27 -5.48
C ILE A 13 -16.72 -16.89 -5.23
N VAL A 14 -16.55 -18.20 -5.45
CA VAL A 14 -15.25 -18.87 -5.28
C VAL A 14 -14.19 -18.33 -6.22
N SER A 15 -14.50 -18.14 -7.50
CA SER A 15 -13.55 -17.55 -8.46
C SER A 15 -13.11 -16.15 -8.00
N ASN A 16 -14.07 -15.31 -7.62
CA ASN A 16 -13.79 -13.96 -7.15
C ASN A 16 -12.94 -13.94 -5.86
N LEU A 17 -13.16 -14.87 -4.93
CA LEU A 17 -12.35 -15.01 -3.72
C LEU A 17 -10.91 -15.43 -4.06
N ILE A 18 -10.74 -16.33 -5.03
CA ILE A 18 -9.42 -16.75 -5.51
C ILE A 18 -8.70 -15.61 -6.24
N ASP A 19 -9.43 -14.74 -6.94
CA ASP A 19 -8.86 -13.58 -7.62
C ASP A 19 -8.49 -12.46 -6.64
N GLY A 20 -9.14 -12.41 -5.46
CA GLY A 20 -8.75 -11.56 -4.34
C GLY A 20 -9.84 -10.70 -3.74
N MET A 21 -11.10 -11.04 -3.98
CA MET A 21 -12.22 -10.46 -3.26
C MET A 21 -12.10 -10.72 -1.75
N SER A 22 -12.36 -9.69 -0.94
CA SER A 22 -12.35 -9.81 0.52
C SER A 22 -13.54 -10.61 1.02
N LEU A 23 -13.31 -11.48 2.01
CA LEU A 23 -14.35 -12.35 2.60
C LEU A 23 -15.53 -11.56 3.22
N SER A 24 -15.30 -10.31 3.63
CA SER A 24 -16.32 -9.41 4.17
C SER A 24 -17.42 -9.01 3.17
N ARG A 25 -17.20 -9.20 1.87
CA ARG A 25 -18.18 -8.92 0.81
C ARG A 25 -19.16 -10.08 0.59
N VAL A 26 -18.85 -11.26 1.14
CA VAL A 26 -19.72 -12.43 1.02
C VAL A 26 -20.75 -12.39 2.15
N PRO A 27 -22.06 -12.46 1.85
CA PRO A 27 -23.09 -12.54 2.88
C PRO A 27 -22.88 -13.77 3.77
N THR A 28 -23.03 -13.60 5.09
CA THR A 28 -22.75 -14.63 6.09
C THR A 28 -23.54 -15.93 5.89
N GLN A 29 -24.72 -15.83 5.29
CA GLN A 29 -25.60 -16.96 4.95
C GLN A 29 -24.97 -17.93 3.94
N TYR A 30 -24.04 -17.46 3.10
CA TYR A 30 -23.39 -18.29 2.08
C TYR A 30 -22.07 -18.90 2.55
N LEU A 31 -21.51 -18.46 3.69
CA LEU A 31 -20.18 -18.87 4.14
C LEU A 31 -20.09 -20.37 4.44
N GLU A 32 -21.15 -20.97 4.99
CA GLU A 32 -21.21 -22.42 5.26
C GLU A 32 -21.29 -23.26 3.97
N TYR A 33 -21.80 -22.69 2.88
CA TYR A 33 -21.95 -23.38 1.59
C TYR A 33 -20.72 -23.28 0.70
N LEU A 34 -19.71 -22.48 1.09
CA LEU A 34 -18.48 -22.30 0.31
C LEU A 34 -17.42 -23.39 0.56
N PHE A 35 -17.55 -24.19 1.62
CA PHE A 35 -16.54 -25.21 1.94
C PHE A 35 -16.39 -26.29 0.86
N GLU A 36 -17.50 -26.78 0.32
CA GLU A 36 -17.48 -27.85 -0.68
C GLU A 36 -16.92 -27.36 -2.03
N PRO A 37 -17.35 -26.20 -2.59
CA PRO A 37 -16.76 -25.65 -3.82
C PRO A 37 -15.27 -25.27 -3.67
N LEU A 38 -14.87 -24.71 -2.51
CA LEU A 38 -13.45 -24.39 -2.25
C LEU A 38 -12.59 -25.65 -2.12
N ALA A 39 -13.12 -26.74 -1.56
CA ALA A 39 -12.42 -28.02 -1.49
C ALA A 39 -12.21 -28.61 -2.90
N SER A 40 -13.23 -28.56 -3.75
CA SER A 40 -13.13 -29.02 -5.14
C SER A 40 -12.10 -28.20 -5.94
N GLU A 41 -12.14 -26.87 -5.86
CA GLU A 41 -11.18 -26.01 -6.58
C GLU A 41 -9.75 -26.16 -6.04
N LYS A 42 -9.59 -26.46 -4.76
CA LYS A 42 -8.29 -26.80 -4.16
C LYS A 42 -7.72 -28.10 -4.76
N GLU A 43 -8.53 -29.13 -4.96
CA GLU A 43 -8.10 -30.37 -5.59
C GLU A 43 -7.66 -30.14 -7.04
N ILE A 44 -8.41 -29.34 -7.80
CA ILE A 44 -8.07 -28.93 -9.17
C ILE A 44 -6.76 -28.14 -9.19
N ALA A 45 -6.57 -27.20 -8.26
CA ALA A 45 -5.35 -26.41 -8.13
C ALA A 45 -4.13 -27.26 -7.75
N MET A 46 -4.31 -28.29 -6.91
CA MET A 46 -3.26 -29.27 -6.58
C MET A 46 -2.90 -30.13 -7.79
N ALA A 47 -3.89 -30.64 -8.52
CA ALA A 47 -3.67 -31.45 -9.72
C ALA A 47 -2.97 -30.66 -10.85
N SER A 48 -3.25 -29.36 -10.96
CA SER A 48 -2.66 -28.46 -11.96
C SER A 48 -1.33 -27.80 -11.52
N GLY A 49 -0.84 -28.07 -10.31
CA GLY A 49 0.42 -27.51 -9.81
C GLY A 49 0.38 -26.02 -9.46
N ARG A 50 -0.81 -25.43 -9.28
CA ARG A 50 -1.00 -24.01 -8.93
C ARG A 50 -0.85 -23.78 -7.42
N THR A 51 0.38 -23.82 -6.92
CA THR A 51 0.68 -23.76 -5.47
C THR A 51 0.18 -22.48 -4.78
N GLN A 52 0.22 -21.33 -5.46
CA GLN A 52 -0.26 -20.05 -4.92
C GLN A 52 -1.77 -20.06 -4.70
N THR A 53 -2.54 -20.62 -5.64
CA THR A 53 -3.99 -20.77 -5.52
C THR A 53 -4.36 -21.68 -4.35
N VAL A 54 -3.63 -22.79 -4.16
CA VAL A 54 -3.84 -23.70 -3.02
C VAL A 54 -3.61 -22.98 -1.68
N ILE A 55 -2.54 -22.19 -1.55
CA ILE A 55 -2.26 -21.41 -0.34
C ILE A 55 -3.38 -20.40 -0.09
N ARG A 56 -3.86 -19.72 -1.15
CA ARG A 56 -4.92 -18.73 -1.05
C ARG A 56 -6.23 -19.36 -0.57
N ILE A 57 -6.64 -20.48 -1.16
CA ILE A 57 -7.83 -21.23 -0.74
C ILE A 57 -7.71 -21.68 0.72
N GLN A 58 -6.53 -22.16 1.16
CA GLN A 58 -6.32 -22.54 2.56
C GLN A 58 -6.47 -21.37 3.53
N ASN A 59 -6.04 -20.16 3.15
CA ASN A 59 -6.21 -18.96 3.97
C ASN A 59 -7.68 -18.55 4.04
N ILE A 60 -8.39 -18.57 2.91
CA ILE A 60 -9.84 -18.30 2.84
C ILE A 60 -10.61 -19.25 3.77
N VAL A 61 -10.32 -20.56 3.72
CA VAL A 61 -10.97 -21.56 4.58
C VAL A 61 -10.69 -21.32 6.07
N LYS A 62 -9.47 -20.89 6.43
CA LYS A 62 -9.14 -20.53 7.82
C LYS A 62 -9.92 -19.30 8.29
N GLU A 63 -10.05 -18.29 7.43
CA GLU A 63 -10.82 -17.07 7.74
C GLU A 63 -12.30 -17.39 7.90
N ILE A 64 -12.89 -18.21 7.02
CA ILE A 64 -14.29 -18.66 7.15
C ILE A 64 -14.48 -19.34 8.53
N ASN A 65 -13.63 -20.31 8.87
CA ASN A 65 -13.71 -21.02 10.17
C ASN A 65 -13.60 -20.08 11.37
N SER A 66 -12.80 -19.02 11.28
CA SER A 66 -12.67 -18.03 12.36
C SER A 66 -13.96 -17.20 12.57
N ILE A 67 -14.79 -17.06 11.52
CA ILE A 67 -16.02 -16.28 11.53
C ILE A 67 -17.21 -17.16 11.93
N THR A 68 -17.30 -18.40 11.43
CA THR A 68 -18.42 -19.31 11.72
C THR A 68 -18.30 -20.05 13.06
N SER A 69 -17.11 -20.14 13.67
CA SER A 69 -16.93 -20.83 14.97
C SER A 69 -16.09 -20.02 15.97
N PRO A 70 -16.66 -18.97 16.60
CA PRO A 70 -15.94 -18.10 17.53
C PRO A 70 -15.73 -18.69 18.95
N ASN A 71 -16.19 -19.92 19.24
CA ASN A 71 -16.13 -20.49 20.59
C ASN A 71 -15.59 -21.93 20.60
N TYR A 72 -14.27 -22.07 20.71
CA TYR A 72 -13.66 -23.13 21.52
C TYR A 72 -12.31 -22.64 22.05
N HIS A 73 -12.23 -22.61 23.38
CA HIS A 73 -11.11 -22.14 24.19
C HIS A 73 -9.80 -22.90 23.95
N ASP A 74 -8.72 -22.12 24.04
CA ASP A 74 -7.46 -22.36 24.76
C ASP A 74 -6.91 -23.79 24.97
N SER A 75 -5.65 -23.89 24.51
CA SER A 75 -4.48 -24.57 25.12
C SER A 75 -4.06 -25.97 24.61
N PRO A 76 -2.77 -26.33 24.71
CA PRO A 76 -1.57 -25.50 24.92
C PRO A 76 -0.43 -25.73 23.91
N ARG A 77 0.47 -24.73 23.88
CA ARG A 77 1.89 -24.80 23.51
C ARG A 77 2.48 -26.22 23.59
N SER A 78 2.88 -26.76 22.45
CA SER A 78 3.91 -27.80 22.38
C SER A 78 5.22 -27.19 21.89
N VAL A 79 6.23 -27.42 22.72
CA VAL A 79 7.61 -27.02 22.61
C VAL A 79 8.33 -28.01 21.69
N ARG A 80 9.22 -27.48 20.83
CA ARG A 80 10.47 -28.14 20.37
C ARG A 80 10.34 -29.31 19.39
N SER A 81 10.76 -29.06 18.16
CA SER A 81 11.68 -29.95 17.44
C SER A 81 12.40 -29.15 16.36
N GLN A 82 13.62 -28.72 16.67
CA GLN A 82 14.61 -28.47 15.64
C GLN A 82 14.99 -29.82 15.04
N ARG A 83 14.76 -29.99 13.74
CA ARG A 83 15.51 -30.95 12.95
C ARG A 83 15.92 -30.33 11.63
N SER A 84 17.19 -29.99 11.60
CA SER A 84 18.02 -29.80 10.43
C SER A 84 18.02 -31.05 9.53
N SER A 85 17.82 -30.82 8.24
CA SER A 85 18.30 -31.68 7.14
C SER A 85 18.34 -30.79 5.90
N ASN A 86 19.49 -30.20 5.53
CA ASN A 86 20.53 -30.80 4.69
C ASN A 86 19.97 -31.70 3.58
N SER A 87 19.90 -31.14 2.36
CA SER A 87 19.92 -31.84 1.07
C SER A 87 20.11 -30.78 -0.02
N SER A 88 21.34 -30.58 -0.48
CA SER A 88 21.86 -31.11 -1.77
C SER A 88 21.08 -30.57 -2.98
N ARG A 89 21.60 -29.53 -3.66
CA ARG A 89 22.55 -29.67 -4.79
C ARG A 89 21.93 -30.42 -5.96
N SER A 90 21.32 -29.70 -6.90
CA SER A 90 21.20 -30.15 -8.29
C SER A 90 21.32 -28.96 -9.26
N SER A 91 22.50 -28.88 -9.86
CA SER A 91 22.81 -28.11 -11.06
C SER A 91 22.20 -28.83 -12.27
N ILE A 92 21.35 -28.15 -13.04
CA ILE A 92 20.89 -28.62 -14.35
C ILE A 92 21.61 -27.80 -15.44
N PRO A 93 22.23 -28.45 -16.45
CA PRO A 93 23.05 -27.82 -17.46
C PRO A 93 22.20 -27.35 -18.66
N ILE A 94 22.47 -26.14 -19.17
CA ILE A 94 21.89 -25.66 -20.43
C ILE A 94 22.81 -26.06 -21.58
N LYS A 95 22.31 -26.97 -22.43
CA LYS A 95 22.95 -27.40 -23.68
C LYS A 95 22.75 -26.35 -24.80
N LYS A 96 23.79 -26.28 -25.64
CA LYS A 96 23.94 -25.45 -26.84
C LYS A 96 23.13 -25.96 -28.05
N LYS A 97 22.82 -24.99 -28.93
CA LYS A 97 22.78 -25.00 -30.41
C LYS A 97 21.69 -25.80 -31.13
N GLN A 98 20.96 -25.10 -32.00
CA GLN A 98 20.85 -25.44 -33.43
C GLN A 98 20.45 -24.21 -34.27
N LYS A 99 21.11 -24.03 -35.42
CA LYS A 99 20.72 -23.14 -36.54
C LYS A 99 19.67 -23.86 -37.40
N PRO A 100 18.98 -23.13 -38.29
CA PRO A 100 19.19 -23.41 -39.71
C PRO A 100 19.44 -22.15 -40.57
N LYS A 101 20.03 -22.41 -41.74
CA LYS A 101 20.25 -21.48 -42.86
C LYS A 101 19.01 -21.47 -43.75
N GLU A 102 18.72 -20.34 -44.40
CA GLU A 102 18.04 -20.31 -45.70
C GLU A 102 18.68 -19.23 -46.58
N ASP A 103 19.13 -19.67 -47.76
CA ASP A 103 19.54 -18.85 -48.89
C ASP A 103 18.29 -18.35 -49.64
N THR A 104 18.29 -17.10 -50.07
CA THR A 104 17.72 -16.72 -51.38
C THR A 104 18.36 -15.43 -51.86
N SER A 105 18.96 -15.51 -53.03
CA SER A 105 19.44 -14.38 -53.82
C SER A 105 18.32 -13.91 -54.75
N GLN A 106 18.17 -12.60 -54.95
CA GLN A 106 18.28 -11.90 -56.25
C GLN A 106 17.55 -10.54 -56.26
N LEU A 107 18.36 -9.47 -56.35
CA LEU A 107 18.33 -8.35 -57.32
C LEU A 107 17.01 -7.60 -57.64
N LYS A 108 17.00 -6.28 -57.36
CA LYS A 108 17.10 -5.15 -58.33
C LYS A 108 16.92 -3.79 -57.59
N GLU A 109 17.89 -2.87 -57.67
CA GLU A 109 17.90 -1.63 -58.52
C GLU A 109 16.83 -0.61 -58.08
N THR A 110 17.08 0.63 -57.65
CA THR A 110 17.93 1.73 -58.17
C THR A 110 17.87 2.95 -57.22
N SER A 111 18.77 3.93 -57.43
CA SER A 111 18.72 5.36 -57.04
C SER A 111 19.05 5.70 -55.58
N GLU A 112 19.60 6.85 -55.22
CA GLU A 112 20.45 7.89 -55.80
C GLU A 112 20.93 8.70 -54.57
N TYR A 113 22.21 9.08 -54.52
CA TYR A 113 22.87 10.11 -53.70
C TYR A 113 22.15 10.69 -52.44
N ASP A 114 22.77 10.64 -51.25
CA ASP A 114 23.71 11.69 -50.79
C ASP A 114 24.15 11.52 -49.30
N MET A 115 25.48 11.40 -49.12
CA MET A 115 26.35 11.88 -48.02
C MET A 115 25.93 11.74 -46.54
N SER A 116 26.06 10.55 -45.94
CA SER A 116 26.50 10.41 -44.52
C SER A 116 26.89 8.97 -44.11
N HIS A 117 27.58 8.22 -44.98
CA HIS A 117 28.04 6.87 -44.62
C HIS A 117 29.34 6.88 -43.83
N ILE A 118 29.17 6.73 -42.52
CA ILE A 118 30.17 6.16 -41.60
C ILE A 118 30.63 4.81 -42.23
N PRO A 119 31.93 4.54 -42.38
CA PRO A 119 32.39 3.30 -42.99
C PRO A 119 31.84 2.11 -42.23
N THR A 120 31.17 1.19 -42.92
CA THR A 120 30.72 -0.07 -42.34
C THR A 120 31.93 -0.85 -41.79
N PRO A 121 31.80 -1.51 -40.62
CA PRO A 121 32.91 -2.16 -39.92
C PRO A 121 33.63 -3.21 -40.75
N THR A 122 32.98 -3.78 -41.76
CA THR A 122 33.57 -4.70 -42.74
C THR A 122 34.70 -4.06 -43.56
N SER A 123 34.53 -2.81 -44.01
CA SER A 123 35.52 -2.10 -44.83
C SER A 123 36.79 -1.76 -44.04
N LEU A 124 36.66 -1.42 -42.75
CA LEU A 124 37.82 -1.11 -41.90
C LEU A 124 38.62 -2.36 -41.51
N GLN A 125 37.96 -3.51 -41.32
CA GLN A 125 38.63 -4.79 -41.10
C GLN A 125 39.45 -5.21 -42.34
N ASP A 126 38.90 -4.98 -43.52
CA ASP A 126 39.59 -5.24 -44.80
C ASP A 126 40.79 -4.30 -44.99
N ILE A 127 40.65 -3.02 -44.63
CA ILE A 127 41.76 -2.04 -44.63
C ILE A 127 42.88 -2.47 -43.67
N ILE A 128 42.57 -2.99 -42.47
CA ILE A 128 43.58 -3.52 -41.55
C ILE A 128 44.36 -4.67 -42.20
N SER A 129 43.68 -5.58 -42.89
CA SER A 129 44.33 -6.73 -43.53
C SER A 129 45.31 -6.31 -44.62
N VAL A 130 44.96 -5.29 -45.42
CA VAL A 130 45.84 -4.71 -46.45
C VAL A 130 47.03 -4.00 -45.82
N LEU A 131 46.81 -3.21 -44.78
CA LEU A 131 47.86 -2.51 -44.06
C LEU A 131 48.81 -3.48 -43.33
N GLU A 132 48.33 -4.62 -42.84
CA GLU A 132 49.17 -5.66 -42.24
C GLU A 132 50.11 -6.30 -43.27
N VAL A 133 49.65 -6.50 -44.52
CA VAL A 133 50.48 -6.95 -45.64
C VAL A 133 51.53 -5.91 -46.01
N ASP A 134 51.15 -4.64 -46.12
CA ASP A 134 52.07 -3.55 -46.46
C ASP A 134 53.10 -3.28 -45.36
N LYS A 135 52.71 -3.42 -44.09
CA LYS A 135 53.64 -3.40 -42.95
C LYS A 135 54.68 -4.51 -43.08
N ASN A 136 54.25 -5.74 -43.36
CA ASN A 136 55.17 -6.88 -43.51
C ASN A 136 56.10 -6.72 -44.72
N ARG A 137 55.62 -6.08 -45.80
CA ARG A 137 56.42 -5.71 -46.97
C ARG A 137 57.48 -4.67 -46.63
N ALA A 138 57.12 -3.63 -45.88
CA ALA A 138 58.05 -2.59 -45.41
C ALA A 138 59.12 -3.17 -44.45
N VAL A 139 58.74 -4.10 -43.56
CA VAL A 139 59.68 -4.83 -42.69
C VAL A 139 60.65 -5.68 -43.52
N SER A 140 60.15 -6.37 -44.55
CA SER A 140 60.97 -7.20 -45.45
C SER A 140 61.96 -6.37 -46.27
N ALA A 141 61.57 -5.14 -46.64
CA ALA A 141 62.42 -4.16 -47.31
C ALA A 141 63.39 -3.42 -46.37
N ARG A 142 63.37 -3.71 -45.06
CA ARG A 142 64.11 -3.01 -43.99
C ARG A 142 63.78 -1.52 -43.84
N ASP A 143 62.63 -1.07 -44.36
CA ASP A 143 62.10 0.27 -44.08
C ASP A 143 61.24 0.26 -42.82
N TYR A 144 61.93 0.30 -41.68
CA TYR A 144 61.29 0.28 -40.36
C TYR A 144 60.50 1.55 -40.08
N HIS A 145 60.84 2.68 -40.70
CA HIS A 145 60.14 3.94 -40.47
C HIS A 145 58.74 3.90 -41.10
N GLN A 146 58.63 3.34 -42.31
CA GLN A 146 57.35 3.13 -42.97
C GLN A 146 56.52 2.04 -42.26
N ALA A 147 57.15 0.96 -41.81
CA ALA A 147 56.48 -0.07 -41.02
C ALA A 147 55.88 0.47 -39.70
N GLN A 148 56.58 1.36 -39.00
CA GLN A 148 56.08 1.99 -37.77
C GLN A 148 54.89 2.93 -38.05
N LYS A 149 54.93 3.71 -39.13
CA LYS A 149 53.79 4.56 -39.53
C LYS A 149 52.55 3.72 -39.80
N ILE A 150 52.70 2.63 -40.57
CA ILE A 150 51.61 1.72 -40.88
C ILE A 150 51.10 1.03 -39.60
N TYR A 151 51.99 0.65 -38.67
CA TYR A 151 51.60 0.09 -37.38
C TYR A 151 50.76 1.06 -36.54
N ASN A 152 51.16 2.33 -36.45
CA ASN A 152 50.39 3.34 -35.74
C ASN A 152 49.01 3.54 -36.36
N ILE A 153 48.92 3.57 -37.70
CA ILE A 153 47.63 3.68 -38.41
C ILE A 153 46.74 2.47 -38.12
N ILE A 154 47.28 1.24 -38.17
CA ILE A 154 46.55 0.03 -37.80
C ILE A 154 46.06 0.11 -36.35
N HIS A 155 46.89 0.61 -35.44
CA HIS A 155 46.54 0.76 -34.03
C HIS A 155 45.39 1.76 -33.86
N ASP A 156 45.45 2.92 -34.51
CA ASP A 156 44.42 3.96 -34.44
C ASP A 156 43.09 3.45 -35.01
N ILE A 157 43.10 2.75 -36.15
CA ILE A 157 41.89 2.15 -36.74
C ILE A 157 41.30 1.08 -35.80
N LYS A 158 42.14 0.25 -35.16
CA LYS A 158 41.70 -0.75 -34.17
C LYS A 158 41.06 -0.07 -32.97
N VAL A 159 41.66 0.98 -32.42
CA VAL A 159 41.09 1.76 -31.31
C VAL A 159 39.72 2.31 -31.70
N GLN A 160 39.58 2.87 -32.89
CA GLN A 160 38.33 3.44 -33.39
C GLN A 160 37.23 2.38 -33.57
N LEU A 161 37.59 1.18 -34.06
CA LEU A 161 36.69 0.03 -34.19
C LEU A 161 36.19 -0.52 -32.85
N TYR A 162 37.01 -0.47 -31.79
CA TYR A 162 36.59 -0.91 -30.45
C TYR A 162 35.78 0.17 -29.71
N GLN A 163 36.10 1.45 -29.90
CA GLN A 163 35.40 2.55 -29.26
C GLN A 163 34.01 2.85 -29.87
N SER A 164 33.83 2.66 -31.18
CA SER A 164 32.56 2.97 -31.87
C SER A 164 31.36 2.13 -31.37
N PRO A 165 31.44 0.78 -31.30
CA PRO A 165 30.38 -0.05 -30.73
C PRO A 165 30.13 0.22 -29.24
N GLN A 166 31.19 0.53 -28.47
CA GLN A 166 31.07 0.90 -27.07
C GLN A 166 30.33 2.22 -26.87
N LYS A 167 30.63 3.25 -27.67
CA LYS A 167 29.94 4.56 -27.61
C LYS A 167 28.45 4.42 -27.97
N ILE A 168 28.09 3.61 -28.97
CA ILE A 168 26.70 3.36 -29.37
C ILE A 168 25.95 2.55 -28.29
N SER A 169 26.55 1.50 -27.75
CA SER A 169 25.96 0.67 -26.69
C SER A 169 25.73 1.49 -25.41
N ASN A 170 26.69 2.33 -25.02
CA ASN A 170 26.59 3.20 -23.85
C ASN A 170 25.55 4.33 -24.06
N SER A 171 25.36 4.81 -25.30
CA SER A 171 24.31 5.79 -25.64
C SER A 171 22.90 5.22 -25.46
N GLY A 172 22.67 3.99 -25.94
CA GLY A 172 21.39 3.31 -25.77
C GLY A 172 21.05 3.00 -24.32
N ASN A 173 22.05 2.65 -23.49
CA ASN A 173 21.85 2.41 -22.05
C ASN A 173 21.46 3.68 -21.30
N TYR A 174 22.07 4.81 -21.63
CA TYR A 174 21.77 6.11 -21.03
C TYR A 174 20.34 6.56 -21.31
N LEU A 175 19.91 6.53 -22.58
CA LEU A 175 18.53 6.87 -22.96
C LEU A 175 17.49 5.94 -22.29
N ASN A 176 17.86 4.67 -22.07
CA ASN A 176 17.01 3.71 -21.36
C ASN A 176 16.93 4.03 -19.85
N ILE A 177 18.02 4.47 -19.23
CA ILE A 177 18.01 4.91 -17.82
C ILE A 177 17.22 6.21 -17.67
N GLU A 178 17.38 7.19 -18.56
CA GLU A 178 16.59 8.43 -18.55
C GLU A 178 15.09 8.16 -18.71
N ARG A 179 14.70 7.32 -19.67
CA ARG A 179 13.29 6.93 -19.84
C ARG A 179 12.76 6.28 -18.56
N LYS A 180 13.51 5.38 -17.94
CA LYS A 180 13.11 4.76 -16.67
C LYS A 180 12.96 5.80 -15.56
N ILE A 181 13.85 6.79 -15.47
CA ILE A 181 13.74 7.86 -14.46
C ILE A 181 12.43 8.62 -14.67
N ALA A 182 12.12 9.02 -15.90
CA ALA A 182 10.87 9.70 -16.22
C ALA A 182 9.65 8.82 -15.85
N ASP A 183 9.65 7.56 -16.27
CA ASP A 183 8.59 6.60 -15.93
C ASP A 183 8.41 6.49 -14.41
N PHE A 184 9.50 6.41 -13.63
CA PHE A 184 9.46 6.34 -12.16
C PHE A 184 9.03 7.67 -11.49
N GLU A 185 9.31 8.81 -12.11
CA GLU A 185 8.88 10.13 -11.64
C GLU A 185 7.38 10.33 -11.84
N ASP A 186 6.85 9.93 -13.00
CA ASP A 186 5.40 9.91 -13.25
C ASP A 186 4.70 8.96 -12.28
N ASP A 187 5.25 7.75 -12.10
CA ASP A 187 4.79 6.76 -11.12
C ASP A 187 4.80 7.29 -9.68
N LEU A 188 5.73 8.17 -9.34
CA LEU A 188 5.80 8.81 -8.02
C LEU A 188 4.70 9.85 -7.87
N GLN A 189 4.49 10.67 -8.90
CA GLN A 189 3.44 11.68 -8.92
C GLN A 189 2.06 11.03 -8.80
N ASP A 190 1.79 9.98 -9.57
CA ASP A 190 0.56 9.20 -9.50
C ASP A 190 0.31 8.63 -8.08
N THR A 191 1.37 8.16 -7.41
CA THR A 191 1.21 7.68 -6.03
C THR A 191 0.92 8.79 -5.03
N ILE A 192 1.48 9.99 -5.21
CA ILE A 192 1.20 11.14 -4.36
C ILE A 192 -0.27 11.54 -4.53
N ASP A 193 -0.72 11.68 -5.78
CA ASP A 193 -2.08 12.08 -6.10
C ASP A 193 -3.10 11.05 -5.59
N TYR A 194 -2.81 9.75 -5.75
CA TYR A 194 -3.61 8.66 -5.18
C TYR A 194 -3.78 8.79 -3.66
N TYR A 195 -2.70 8.99 -2.90
CA TYR A 195 -2.79 9.10 -1.44
C TYR A 195 -3.49 10.39 -0.98
N ASP A 196 -3.34 11.49 -1.74
CA ASP A 196 -4.04 12.74 -1.47
C ASP A 196 -5.55 12.61 -1.71
N GLU A 197 -5.96 11.90 -2.76
CA GLU A 197 -7.37 11.56 -2.99
C GLU A 197 -7.93 10.66 -1.90
N GLN A 198 -7.21 9.61 -1.51
CA GLN A 198 -7.61 8.74 -0.40
C GLN A 198 -7.75 9.53 0.91
N ARG A 199 -6.83 10.47 1.17
CA ARG A 199 -6.92 11.34 2.35
C ARG A 199 -8.17 12.22 2.31
N LYS A 200 -8.45 12.87 1.18
CA LYS A 200 -9.66 13.70 1.02
C LYS A 200 -10.92 12.88 1.25
N LEU A 201 -10.99 11.69 0.67
CA LEU A 201 -12.12 10.78 0.81
C LEU A 201 -12.31 10.34 2.27
N MET A 202 -11.23 9.97 2.97
CA MET A 202 -11.31 9.62 4.40
C MET A 202 -11.75 10.78 5.28
N LEU A 203 -11.32 12.01 4.97
CA LEU A 203 -11.76 13.21 5.71
C LEU A 203 -13.25 13.49 5.49
N GLN A 204 -13.76 13.29 4.27
CA GLN A 204 -15.20 13.38 3.98
C GLN A 204 -15.98 12.32 4.76
N PHE A 205 -15.58 11.06 4.69
CA PHE A 205 -16.22 9.99 5.46
C PHE A 205 -16.19 10.23 6.97
N LYS A 206 -15.09 10.78 7.50
CA LYS A 206 -15.02 11.18 8.91
C LYS A 206 -16.04 12.27 9.22
N ALA A 207 -16.13 13.32 8.39
CA ALA A 207 -17.05 14.43 8.60
C ALA A 207 -18.51 13.97 8.55
N ASP A 208 -18.85 13.10 7.60
CA ASP A 208 -20.19 12.53 7.45
C ASP A 208 -20.54 11.65 8.65
N ALA A 209 -19.64 10.77 9.08
CA ALA A 209 -19.85 9.93 10.26
C ALA A 209 -19.98 10.75 11.56
N GLU A 210 -19.21 11.83 11.71
CA GLU A 210 -19.35 12.74 12.86
C GLU A 210 -20.68 13.49 12.82
N LYS A 211 -21.18 13.86 11.64
CA LYS A 211 -22.47 14.53 11.48
C LYS A 211 -23.62 13.58 11.82
N GLU A 212 -23.62 12.37 11.25
CA GLU A 212 -24.62 11.34 11.54
C GLU A 212 -24.69 11.02 13.04
N LEU A 213 -23.53 10.85 13.69
CA LEU A 213 -23.48 10.57 15.12
C LEU A 213 -24.04 11.73 15.96
N LYS A 214 -23.76 12.99 15.56
CA LYS A 214 -24.32 14.17 16.24
C LYS A 214 -25.84 14.25 16.09
N GLU A 215 -26.36 13.95 14.90
CA GLU A 215 -27.82 13.93 14.66
C GLU A 215 -28.50 12.87 15.54
N ILE A 216 -27.91 11.67 15.66
CA ILE A 216 -28.38 10.63 16.58
C ILE A 216 -28.31 11.11 18.03
N HIS A 217 -27.23 11.77 18.45
CA HIS A 217 -27.09 12.30 19.80
C HIS A 217 -28.13 13.37 20.12
N GLU A 218 -28.47 14.23 19.15
CA GLU A 218 -29.51 15.24 19.29
C GLU A 218 -30.91 14.62 19.40
N GLN A 219 -31.21 13.61 18.57
CA GLN A 219 -32.45 12.83 18.67
C GLN A 219 -32.59 12.17 20.04
N GLN A 220 -31.54 11.47 20.52
CA GLN A 220 -31.54 10.87 21.85
C GLN A 220 -31.80 11.88 22.97
N ILE A 221 -31.22 13.10 22.88
CA ILE A 221 -31.49 14.16 23.85
C ILE A 221 -32.95 14.64 23.75
N SER A 222 -33.49 14.75 22.54
CA SER A 222 -34.88 15.13 22.30
C SER A 222 -35.84 14.11 22.91
N ASP A 223 -35.67 12.84 22.58
CA ASP A 223 -36.48 11.72 23.07
C ASP A 223 -36.40 11.63 24.60
N PHE A 224 -35.20 11.80 25.16
CA PHE A 224 -35.00 11.80 26.59
C PHE A 224 -35.77 12.94 27.27
N LYS A 225 -35.80 14.13 26.67
CA LYS A 225 -36.60 15.27 27.18
C LYS A 225 -38.10 15.04 27.03
N GLU A 226 -38.53 14.41 25.94
CA GLU A 226 -39.94 14.09 25.72
C GLU A 226 -40.45 13.05 26.73
N THR A 227 -39.57 12.17 27.20
CA THR A 227 -39.86 11.19 28.27
C THR A 227 -40.16 11.85 29.63
N TRP A 228 -40.08 13.18 29.74
CA TRP A 228 -40.44 13.90 30.97
C TRP A 228 -41.90 13.65 31.37
N PRO A 229 -42.15 12.99 32.51
CA PRO A 229 -43.50 12.57 32.85
C PRO A 229 -44.35 13.75 33.34
N LYS A 230 -45.58 13.87 32.82
CA LYS A 230 -46.58 14.86 33.28
C LYS A 230 -46.95 14.68 34.76
N ILE A 231 -46.85 13.44 35.25
CA ILE A 231 -47.11 13.09 36.65
C ILE A 231 -45.90 12.34 37.18
N LEU A 232 -45.41 12.70 38.37
CA LEU A 232 -44.25 12.08 39.01
C LEU A 232 -44.31 10.55 38.95
N PRO A 233 -43.20 9.85 38.69
CA PRO A 233 -43.19 8.39 38.77
C PRO A 233 -43.54 7.88 40.16
N ALA A 234 -44.11 6.67 40.26
CA ALA A 234 -44.58 6.08 41.52
C ALA A 234 -43.56 6.12 42.68
N PRO A 235 -42.23 5.92 42.46
CA PRO A 235 -41.23 6.05 43.52
C PRO A 235 -41.21 7.44 44.19
N PHE A 236 -41.49 8.50 43.43
CA PHE A 236 -41.44 9.90 43.86
C PHE A 236 -42.80 10.43 44.35
N ARG A 237 -43.84 9.59 44.40
CA ARG A 237 -45.14 9.95 44.99
C ARG A 237 -45.26 9.57 46.46
N LYS A 238 -44.26 8.87 47.02
CA LYS A 238 -44.32 8.37 48.39
C LYS A 238 -44.15 9.50 49.41
N VAL A 239 -45.15 9.64 50.27
CA VAL A 239 -45.14 10.56 51.42
C VAL A 239 -44.34 9.98 52.57
N SER A 240 -43.85 10.82 53.49
CA SER A 240 -43.08 10.34 54.64
C SER A 240 -43.96 9.54 55.63
N LYS A 241 -43.34 8.65 56.40
CA LYS A 241 -44.03 7.90 57.46
C LYS A 241 -44.76 8.80 58.46
N ARG A 242 -44.19 9.98 58.75
CA ARG A 242 -44.77 10.98 59.65
C ARG A 242 -46.09 11.55 59.14
N VAL A 243 -46.26 11.72 57.82
CA VAL A 243 -47.56 12.07 57.24
C VAL A 243 -48.57 10.99 57.58
N LEU A 244 -48.21 9.72 57.35
CA LEU A 244 -49.12 8.59 57.53
C LEU A 244 -49.59 8.48 58.98
N GLU A 245 -48.68 8.68 59.94
CA GLU A 245 -49.00 8.71 61.38
C GLU A 245 -49.99 9.82 61.74
N ILE A 246 -49.84 11.04 61.17
CA ILE A 246 -50.78 12.16 61.40
C ILE A 246 -52.14 11.86 60.77
N ARG A 247 -52.17 11.20 59.60
CA ARG A 247 -53.41 10.76 58.94
C ARG A 247 -54.12 9.65 59.72
N ASP A 248 -53.38 8.75 60.36
CA ASP A 248 -53.95 7.75 61.27
C ASP A 248 -54.59 8.41 62.51
N GLN A 249 -53.93 9.42 63.08
CA GLN A 249 -54.47 10.21 64.19
C GLN A 249 -55.73 10.99 63.79
N GLU A 250 -55.73 11.61 62.59
CA GLU A 250 -56.92 12.24 62.01
C GLU A 250 -58.08 11.23 61.91
N ARG A 251 -57.86 10.06 61.31
CA ARG A 251 -58.88 9.00 61.20
C ARG A 251 -59.42 8.60 62.57
N HIS A 252 -58.55 8.41 63.55
CA HIS A 252 -58.95 8.03 64.90
C HIS A 252 -59.83 9.09 65.57
N LEU A 253 -59.50 10.37 65.42
CA LEU A 253 -60.30 11.48 65.94
C LEU A 253 -61.67 11.59 65.28
N ILE A 254 -61.75 11.30 63.96
CA ILE A 254 -63.02 11.20 63.23
C ILE A 254 -63.88 10.07 63.81
N TYR A 255 -63.30 8.89 64.06
CA TYR A 255 -64.02 7.77 64.69
C TYR A 255 -64.53 8.08 66.09
N MET A 256 -63.81 8.92 66.84
CA MET A 256 -64.22 9.41 68.16
C MET A 256 -65.17 10.61 68.11
N ASN A 257 -65.64 11.00 66.92
CA ASN A 257 -66.51 12.16 66.67
C ASN A 257 -65.94 13.52 67.14
N ARG A 258 -64.61 13.64 67.25
CA ARG A 258 -63.92 14.89 67.61
C ARG A 258 -63.49 15.63 66.35
N TYR A 259 -64.45 16.25 65.67
CA TYR A 259 -64.23 16.83 64.35
C TYR A 259 -63.35 18.08 64.37
N ASP A 260 -63.46 18.93 65.39
CA ASP A 260 -62.65 20.16 65.49
C ASP A 260 -61.15 19.85 65.57
N ASP A 261 -60.78 18.88 66.41
CA ASP A 261 -59.40 18.41 66.52
C ASP A 261 -58.95 17.73 65.22
N ALA A 262 -59.80 16.90 64.60
CA ALA A 262 -59.48 16.22 63.35
C ALA A 262 -59.14 17.20 62.21
N ILE A 263 -59.79 18.37 62.17
CA ILE A 263 -59.49 19.43 61.19
C ILE A 263 -58.06 19.97 61.36
N GLU A 264 -57.57 20.12 62.60
CA GLU A 264 -56.19 20.55 62.84
C GLU A 264 -55.18 19.53 62.33
N TYR A 265 -55.41 18.24 62.60
CA TYR A 265 -54.56 17.15 62.12
C TYR A 265 -54.59 17.03 60.60
N LYS A 266 -55.76 17.20 59.95
CA LYS A 266 -55.90 17.27 58.50
C LYS A 266 -55.06 18.40 57.90
N ASN A 267 -55.22 19.63 58.40
CA ASN A 267 -54.49 20.80 57.93
C ASN A 267 -52.97 20.65 58.15
N ARG A 268 -52.56 19.94 59.20
CA ARG A 268 -51.15 19.63 59.47
C ARG A 268 -50.62 18.57 58.51
N ALA A 269 -51.39 17.51 58.24
CA ALA A 269 -51.05 16.46 57.28
C ALA A 269 -50.92 17.03 55.87
N ASP A 270 -51.90 17.80 55.40
CA ASP A 270 -51.91 18.43 54.07
C ASP A 270 -50.67 19.32 53.86
N ARG A 271 -50.28 20.10 54.89
CA ARG A 271 -49.07 20.94 54.85
C ARG A 271 -47.78 20.14 54.83
N LEU A 272 -47.75 18.96 55.42
CA LEU A 272 -46.57 18.09 55.43
C LEU A 272 -46.47 17.30 54.11
N GLU A 273 -47.60 16.78 53.63
CA GLU A 273 -47.73 16.10 52.33
C GLU A 273 -47.25 16.98 51.18
N LYS A 274 -47.72 18.23 51.13
CA LYS A 274 -47.29 19.18 50.10
C LYS A 274 -45.77 19.36 50.10
N ARG A 275 -45.17 19.53 51.29
CA ARG A 275 -43.72 19.68 51.45
C ARG A 275 -42.95 18.43 51.03
N ASP A 276 -43.43 17.25 51.39
CA ASP A 276 -42.79 16.00 51.00
C ASP A 276 -42.86 15.78 49.49
N ILE A 277 -44.02 16.04 48.86
CA ILE A 277 -44.19 15.94 47.41
C ILE A 277 -43.30 16.94 46.68
N ASP A 278 -43.20 18.19 47.14
CA ASP A 278 -42.32 19.19 46.53
C ASP A 278 -40.84 18.76 46.64
N ARG A 279 -40.41 18.21 47.79
CA ARG A 279 -39.05 17.64 47.91
C ARG A 279 -38.83 16.46 46.96
N GLN A 280 -39.83 15.60 46.78
CA GLN A 280 -39.70 14.48 45.83
C GLN A 280 -39.65 14.96 44.38
N ARG A 281 -40.33 16.06 44.04
CA ARG A 281 -40.20 16.71 42.72
C ARG A 281 -38.78 17.19 42.50
N ASP A 282 -38.19 17.87 43.48
CA ASP A 282 -36.81 18.36 43.39
C ASP A 282 -35.82 17.20 43.24
N ASN A 283 -35.97 16.15 44.04
CA ASN A 283 -35.16 14.94 43.92
C ASN A 283 -35.26 14.29 42.54
N PHE A 284 -36.48 14.19 41.98
CA PHE A 284 -36.70 13.67 40.65
C PHE A 284 -36.04 14.54 39.58
N ASN A 285 -36.20 15.86 39.66
CA ASN A 285 -35.58 16.81 38.75
C ASN A 285 -34.06 16.69 38.78
N ASP A 286 -33.47 16.54 39.97
CA ASP A 286 -32.04 16.35 40.14
C ASP A 286 -31.57 15.02 39.57
N GLN A 287 -32.31 13.93 39.79
CA GLN A 287 -31.99 12.65 39.18
C GLN A 287 -32.08 12.73 37.64
N PHE A 288 -33.11 13.36 37.10
CA PHE A 288 -33.27 13.55 35.67
C PHE A 288 -32.12 14.37 35.08
N ARG A 289 -31.71 15.46 35.74
CA ARG A 289 -30.54 16.27 35.35
C ARG A 289 -29.25 15.47 35.38
N ARG A 290 -29.05 14.63 36.41
CA ARG A 290 -27.90 13.72 36.49
C ARG A 290 -27.89 12.74 35.32
N ASN A 291 -29.03 12.13 35.02
CA ASN A 291 -29.16 11.19 33.91
C ASN A 291 -28.90 11.87 32.56
N LEU A 292 -29.40 13.09 32.36
CA LEU A 292 -29.10 13.87 31.16
C LEU A 292 -27.62 14.24 31.05
N LYS A 293 -26.97 14.55 32.18
CA LYS A 293 -25.53 14.82 32.23
C LYS A 293 -24.74 13.55 31.88
N THR A 294 -25.08 12.40 32.45
CA THR A 294 -24.41 11.13 32.15
C THR A 294 -24.58 10.74 30.68
N LEU A 295 -25.76 10.99 30.10
CA LEU A 295 -26.01 10.78 28.68
C LEU A 295 -25.08 11.65 27.82
N ARG A 296 -25.00 12.96 28.11
CA ARG A 296 -24.09 13.87 27.40
C ARG A 296 -22.61 13.49 27.56
N ASP A 297 -22.22 13.05 28.74
CA ASP A 297 -20.84 12.62 29.01
C ASP A 297 -20.52 11.33 28.25
N ALA A 298 -21.47 10.40 28.10
CA ALA A 298 -21.33 9.21 27.25
C ALA A 298 -21.21 9.60 25.77
N GLN A 299 -22.09 10.46 25.27
CA GLN A 299 -22.06 10.98 23.89
C GLN A 299 -20.73 11.67 23.55
N LYS A 300 -20.18 12.47 24.46
CA LYS A 300 -18.84 13.07 24.31
C LYS A 300 -17.74 12.01 24.20
N LYS A 301 -17.79 10.96 25.03
CA LYS A 301 -16.81 9.87 24.97
C LYS A 301 -16.89 9.12 23.66
N GLU A 302 -18.10 8.90 23.13
CA GLU A 302 -18.29 8.27 21.81
C GLU A 302 -17.69 9.12 20.68
N LEU A 303 -17.94 10.43 20.68
CA LEU A 303 -17.32 11.35 19.70
C LEU A 303 -15.80 11.34 19.78
N LEU A 304 -15.24 11.36 20.99
CA LEU A 304 -13.80 11.25 21.19
C LEU A 304 -13.24 9.92 20.67
N ALA A 305 -13.90 8.80 20.98
CA ALA A 305 -13.50 7.49 20.49
C ALA A 305 -13.57 7.38 18.95
N LEU A 306 -14.62 7.93 18.35
CA LEU A 306 -14.75 8.02 16.89
C LEU A 306 -13.61 8.84 16.29
N SER A 307 -13.34 10.02 16.85
CA SER A 307 -12.26 10.90 16.38
C SER A 307 -10.89 10.24 16.48
N ALA A 308 -10.62 9.51 17.57
CA ALA A 308 -9.37 8.77 17.80
C ALA A 308 -9.22 7.61 16.81
N LYS A 309 -10.30 6.86 16.54
CA LYS A 309 -10.31 5.78 15.55
C LYS A 309 -9.96 6.30 14.15
N TRP A 310 -10.53 7.43 13.75
CA TRP A 310 -10.21 8.05 12.46
C TRP A 310 -8.80 8.65 12.42
N ALA A 311 -8.32 9.22 13.53
CA ALA A 311 -6.95 9.69 13.64
C ALA A 311 -5.95 8.54 13.43
N SER A 312 -6.15 7.40 14.11
CA SER A 312 -5.31 6.20 13.93
C SER A 312 -5.28 5.74 12.48
N LYS A 313 -6.46 5.65 11.84
CA LYS A 313 -6.55 5.26 10.42
C LYS A 313 -5.82 6.23 9.49
N LEU A 314 -5.93 7.53 9.77
CA LEU A 314 -5.25 8.55 8.98
C LEU A 314 -3.73 8.49 9.17
N ASP A 315 -3.27 8.23 10.40
CA ASP A 315 -1.86 8.05 10.71
C ASP A 315 -1.29 6.80 10.05
N GLU A 316 -2.03 5.69 10.03
CA GLU A 316 -1.68 4.46 9.30
C GLU A 316 -1.54 4.73 7.79
N LEU A 317 -2.51 5.42 7.19
CA LEU A 317 -2.44 5.83 5.78
C LEU A 317 -1.23 6.71 5.52
N ASN A 318 -0.96 7.69 6.38
CA ASN A 318 0.18 8.59 6.25
C ASN A 318 1.51 7.87 6.40
N ALA A 319 1.61 6.89 7.30
CA ALA A 319 2.80 6.08 7.47
C ALA A 319 3.05 5.20 6.23
N HIS A 320 2.00 4.60 5.68
CA HIS A 320 2.08 3.81 4.45
C HIS A 320 2.48 4.67 3.25
N ALA A 321 1.83 5.82 3.06
CA ALA A 321 2.13 6.79 2.01
C ALA A 321 3.58 7.27 2.08
N LYS A 322 4.06 7.65 3.28
CA LYS A 322 5.47 8.07 3.47
C LYS A 322 6.45 6.97 3.08
N LYS A 323 6.20 5.73 3.50
CA LYS A 323 7.07 4.59 3.20
C LYS A 323 7.14 4.32 1.69
N ASP A 324 6.00 4.35 1.01
CA ASP A 324 5.93 4.12 -0.44
C ASP A 324 6.60 5.24 -1.23
N ILE A 325 6.31 6.49 -0.88
CA ILE A 325 6.93 7.68 -1.48
C ILE A 325 8.45 7.65 -1.28
N GLU A 326 8.94 7.33 -0.07
CA GLU A 326 10.37 7.20 0.20
C GLU A 326 11.01 6.09 -0.62
N ASN A 327 10.35 4.93 -0.75
CA ASN A 327 10.88 3.82 -1.54
C ASN A 327 10.98 4.19 -3.02
N LYS A 328 9.95 4.84 -3.59
CA LYS A 328 9.99 5.34 -4.97
C LYS A 328 11.08 6.41 -5.16
N LYS A 329 11.21 7.36 -4.22
CA LYS A 329 12.29 8.36 -4.24
C LYS A 329 13.69 7.74 -4.19
N ARG A 330 13.91 6.74 -3.33
CA ARG A 330 15.19 6.01 -3.27
C ARG A 330 15.48 5.29 -4.59
N ASN A 331 14.48 4.69 -5.23
CA ASN A 331 14.66 4.04 -6.53
C ASN A 331 15.07 5.04 -7.62
N ILE A 332 14.43 6.22 -7.66
CA ILE A 332 14.80 7.31 -8.57
C ILE A 332 16.24 7.78 -8.27
N GLU A 333 16.62 7.96 -7.01
CA GLU A 333 17.97 8.36 -6.63
C GLU A 333 19.05 7.32 -7.01
N LEU A 334 18.74 6.03 -6.87
CA LEU A 334 19.60 4.94 -7.33
C LEU A 334 19.76 4.93 -8.86
N LEU A 335 18.73 5.29 -9.62
CA LEU A 335 18.83 5.41 -11.08
C LEU A 335 19.60 6.67 -11.48
N LYS A 336 19.35 7.80 -10.82
CA LYS A 336 20.08 9.07 -11.03
C LYS A 336 21.57 8.93 -10.71
N SER A 337 21.93 8.25 -9.63
CA SER A 337 23.33 7.97 -9.30
C SER A 337 24.01 7.05 -10.32
N LYS A 338 23.32 6.03 -10.84
CA LYS A 338 23.82 5.22 -11.96
C LYS A 338 24.06 6.05 -13.22
N LEU A 339 23.16 6.97 -13.53
CA LEU A 339 23.31 7.90 -14.66
C LEU A 339 24.58 8.76 -14.50
N LEU A 340 24.81 9.33 -13.31
CA LEU A 340 26.00 10.15 -13.02
C LEU A 340 27.31 9.36 -13.12
N LEU A 341 27.32 8.09 -12.73
CA LEU A 341 28.48 7.19 -12.87
C LEU A 341 28.77 6.85 -14.35
N ASP A 342 27.74 6.64 -15.16
CA ASP A 342 27.86 6.44 -16.61
C ASP A 342 28.35 7.71 -17.32
N ASP A 343 27.93 8.91 -16.88
CA ASP A 343 28.44 10.17 -17.42
C ASP A 343 29.89 10.47 -16.99
N ALA A 344 30.25 10.20 -15.73
CA ALA A 344 31.62 10.37 -15.26
C ALA A 344 32.61 9.41 -15.95
N SER A 345 32.17 8.20 -16.29
CA SER A 345 32.97 7.25 -17.05
C SER A 345 33.11 7.62 -18.53
N ARG A 346 32.09 8.27 -19.14
CA ARG A 346 32.22 8.90 -20.47
C ARG A 346 33.25 10.03 -20.51
N PHE A 347 33.26 10.91 -19.50
CA PHE A 347 34.19 12.05 -19.45
C PHE A 347 35.66 11.63 -19.26
N ARG A 348 35.93 10.60 -18.44
CA ARG A 348 37.29 10.07 -18.25
C ARG A 348 37.89 9.43 -19.51
N LEU A 349 37.04 8.95 -20.43
CA LEU A 349 37.48 8.40 -21.72
C LEU A 349 37.82 9.50 -22.73
N SER A 350 37.16 10.67 -22.70
CA SER A 350 37.51 11.80 -23.59
C SER A 350 38.80 12.51 -23.19
N ASP A 351 39.11 12.58 -21.89
CA ASP A 351 40.32 13.25 -21.40
C ASP A 351 41.62 12.49 -21.72
N TYR A 352 41.52 11.18 -21.99
CA TYR A 352 42.66 10.38 -22.45
C TYR A 352 42.95 10.58 -23.95
N GLU A 353 41.98 11.05 -24.74
CA GLU A 353 42.16 11.37 -26.17
C GLU A 353 42.84 12.74 -26.37
N GLY A 354 42.82 13.63 -25.36
CA GLY A 354 43.36 14.99 -25.47
C GLY A 354 44.85 15.18 -25.15
N LYS A 355 45.56 14.18 -24.60
CA LYS A 355 46.94 14.35 -24.08
C LYS A 355 48.04 13.60 -24.83
N SER A 356 47.74 12.82 -25.88
CA SER A 356 48.79 12.13 -26.67
C SER A 356 49.42 12.98 -27.78
N SER A 357 48.99 14.23 -27.96
CA SER A 357 49.47 15.11 -29.05
C SER A 357 50.12 16.40 -28.55
N VAL A 358 51.14 16.34 -27.68
CA VAL A 358 52.23 17.35 -27.66
C VAL A 358 53.48 16.75 -27.00
N ARG A 359 54.50 16.42 -27.81
CA ARG A 359 55.92 16.81 -27.62
C ARG A 359 56.82 16.02 -28.56
N SER A 360 57.16 16.64 -29.68
CA SER A 360 58.49 16.53 -30.28
C SER A 360 58.95 17.94 -30.63
N PRO A 361 59.94 18.52 -29.93
CA PRO A 361 60.59 19.73 -30.41
C PRO A 361 61.67 19.33 -31.42
N LEU A 362 61.48 19.75 -32.67
CA LEU A 362 62.60 19.99 -33.59
C LEU A 362 63.45 21.16 -33.07
N SER A 363 64.77 20.98 -33.03
CA SER A 363 65.77 22.05 -33.16
C SER A 363 67.02 21.41 -33.79
N GLN A 364 67.08 21.31 -35.12
CA GLN A 364 67.78 22.25 -36.01
C GLN A 364 69.23 22.62 -35.62
N ARG A 365 70.14 22.17 -36.50
CA ARG A 365 71.30 22.87 -37.09
C ARG A 365 72.46 23.34 -36.19
N ASN A 366 73.68 22.89 -36.51
CA ASN A 366 74.53 23.70 -37.39
C ASN A 366 75.65 22.91 -38.09
N PRO A 367 76.09 23.35 -39.30
CA PRO A 367 77.12 22.69 -40.11
C PRO A 367 78.41 23.55 -40.30
N TRP A 368 79.56 22.89 -40.54
CA TRP A 368 80.87 23.41 -41.02
C TRP A 368 81.58 24.43 -40.08
N LYS A 369 82.91 24.49 -39.88
CA LYS A 369 84.16 24.27 -40.65
C LYS A 369 85.34 24.57 -39.67
N PRO A 370 86.62 24.56 -40.05
CA PRO A 370 87.39 23.70 -40.96
C PRO A 370 88.36 22.75 -40.22
#